data_AF-A0A6M4X549-F1
#
_entry.id   AF-A0A6M4X549-F1
#
_cell.length_a   1.000
_cell.length_b   1.000
_cell.length_c   1.000
_cell.angle_alpha   90.00
_cell.angle_beta   90.00
_cell.angle_gamma   90.00
#
_symmetry.space_group_name_H-M   'P 1'
#
loop_
_entity.id
_entity.type
_entity.pdbx_description
1 polymer ?
#
loop_
_entity_poly.entity_id
_entity_poly.type
_entity_poly.pdbx_seq_one_letter_code
_entity_poly.pdbx_strand_id
1 'polypeptide(L)'
;MGDSDTVQQAVGFLLGLTDEDTADRIRARIGLPPATAENAATIQRRLNRAWTWPTAPASVVLWVLEQDDPALNAVVWRFVGNDLGLRRALARGVPFGPGRTKPLAVRSIHERQEPDIPESYVRYGLVGALRKANSMPAARAAASMVLTRGDWATVGAAHDEFALPGYPRWALSVRPDCPPALRARFGSHPKFTHRLRQAGVLDSPAQYATAHGPASRVLEVLSLGHVMFPARVREAEDALRPLVRDHLGGREEAWAVLAQLIDTFHGTAPELVVTAGAIA
;
A
#
# COMPACT_ATOMS: atom_id res chain seq x y z
N MET A 1 -12.71 23.03 -2.96
CA MET A 1 -13.57 22.26 -2.02
C MET A 1 -12.99 20.88 -1.67
N GLY A 2 -11.73 20.56 -2.04
CA GLY A 2 -11.11 19.26 -1.81
C GLY A 2 -10.20 19.19 -0.57
N ASP A 3 -9.68 20.33 -0.11
CA ASP A 3 -8.62 20.40 0.93
C ASP A 3 -9.15 20.09 2.34
N SER A 4 -10.34 20.60 2.69
CA SER A 4 -10.92 20.41 4.02
C SER A 4 -11.19 18.95 4.40
N ASP A 5 -11.47 18.06 3.44
CA ASP A 5 -11.77 16.65 3.71
C ASP A 5 -10.47 15.85 3.95
N THR A 6 -9.38 16.19 3.25
CA THR A 6 -8.06 15.56 3.46
C THR A 6 -7.47 15.98 4.82
N VAL A 7 -7.56 17.26 5.17
CA VAL A 7 -7.21 17.77 6.51
C VAL A 7 -7.99 17.01 7.59
N GLN A 8 -9.31 16.96 7.45
CA GLN A 8 -10.18 16.29 8.42
C GLN A 8 -9.82 14.81 8.59
N GLN A 9 -9.55 14.09 7.50
CA GLN A 9 -9.19 12.67 7.54
C GLN A 9 -7.83 12.45 8.20
N ALA A 10 -6.84 13.27 7.84
CA ALA A 10 -5.49 13.12 8.33
C ALA A 10 -5.38 13.51 9.82
N VAL A 11 -6.03 14.60 10.24
CA VAL A 11 -6.15 14.98 11.66
C VAL A 11 -7.01 13.95 12.41
N GLY A 12 -8.11 13.50 11.79
CA GLY A 12 -9.01 12.50 12.38
C GLY A 12 -8.32 11.17 12.68
N PHE A 13 -7.44 10.71 11.78
CA PHE A 13 -6.62 9.52 12.02
C PHE A 13 -5.71 9.69 13.24
N LEU A 14 -5.00 10.81 13.35
CA LEU A 14 -4.11 11.09 14.48
C LEU A 14 -4.89 11.24 15.80
N LEU A 15 -6.07 11.86 15.78
CA LEU A 15 -6.96 11.93 16.94
C LEU A 15 -7.47 10.55 17.37
N GLY A 16 -7.60 9.60 16.44
CA GLY A 16 -7.89 8.20 16.77
C GLY A 16 -6.77 7.51 17.56
N LEU A 17 -5.58 8.12 17.67
CA LEU A 17 -4.46 7.61 18.46
C LEU A 17 -4.47 8.13 19.91
N THR A 18 -5.33 9.11 20.24
CA THR A 18 -5.54 9.60 21.62
C THR A 18 -6.75 8.93 22.28
N ASP A 19 -6.99 9.19 23.56
CA ASP A 19 -8.25 8.85 24.23
C ASP A 19 -9.43 9.64 23.65
N GLU A 20 -10.63 9.09 23.79
CA GLU A 20 -11.87 9.61 23.20
C GLU A 20 -12.22 11.00 23.73
N ASP A 21 -12.09 11.22 25.05
CA ASP A 21 -12.35 12.51 25.70
C ASP A 21 -11.43 13.62 25.17
N THR A 22 -10.15 13.32 25.02
CA THR A 22 -9.18 14.25 24.45
C THR A 22 -9.48 14.52 22.98
N ALA A 23 -9.78 13.48 22.20
CA ALA A 23 -10.09 13.61 20.79
C ALA A 23 -11.30 14.54 20.55
N ASP A 24 -12.37 14.38 21.33
CA ASP A 24 -13.59 15.16 21.18
C ASP A 24 -13.43 16.61 21.62
N ARG A 25 -12.69 16.85 22.73
CA ARG A 25 -12.31 18.20 23.15
C ARG A 25 -11.55 18.92 22.06
N ILE A 26 -10.55 18.26 21.45
CA ILE A 26 -9.76 18.86 20.37
C ILE A 26 -10.63 19.12 19.15
N ARG A 27 -11.46 18.17 18.70
CA ARG A 27 -12.37 18.35 17.55
C ARG A 27 -13.22 19.61 17.71
N ALA A 28 -13.85 19.77 18.87
CA ALA A 28 -14.65 20.94 19.17
C ALA A 28 -13.82 22.24 19.10
N ARG A 29 -12.58 22.21 19.59
CA ARG A 29 -11.69 23.38 19.60
C ARG A 29 -11.25 23.83 18.21
N ILE A 30 -10.89 22.90 17.35
CA ILE A 30 -10.36 23.17 15.99
C ILE A 30 -11.47 23.17 14.92
N GLY A 31 -12.73 23.02 15.31
CA GLY A 31 -13.89 23.07 14.40
C GLY A 31 -14.05 21.85 13.50
N LEU A 32 -13.51 20.69 13.90
CA LEU A 32 -13.75 19.43 13.21
C LEU A 32 -15.10 18.84 13.63
N PRO A 33 -15.84 18.18 12.71
CA PRO A 33 -17.07 17.50 13.06
C PRO A 33 -16.79 16.34 14.03
N PRO A 34 -17.78 15.93 14.84
CA PRO A 34 -17.64 14.81 15.76
C PRO A 34 -17.29 13.53 15.00
N ALA A 35 -16.64 12.59 15.69
CA ALA A 35 -16.46 11.24 15.18
C ALA A 35 -17.84 10.59 14.99
N THR A 36 -18.39 10.69 13.79
CA THR A 36 -19.64 10.03 13.46
C THR A 36 -19.34 8.61 12.99
N ALA A 37 -20.21 7.66 13.35
CA ALA A 37 -20.20 6.34 12.73
C ALA A 37 -20.42 6.55 11.22
N GLU A 38 -19.35 6.41 10.44
CA GLU A 38 -19.41 6.64 9.02
C GLU A 38 -20.37 5.65 8.37
N ASN A 39 -21.35 6.18 7.64
CA ASN A 39 -22.24 5.32 6.88
C ASN A 39 -21.50 4.67 5.70
N ALA A 40 -21.94 3.47 5.30
CA ALA A 40 -21.31 2.69 4.24
C ALA A 40 -21.19 3.47 2.90
N ALA A 41 -22.15 4.37 2.62
CA ALA A 41 -22.11 5.22 1.42
C ALA A 41 -20.97 6.26 1.45
N THR A 42 -20.60 6.78 2.62
CA THR A 42 -19.48 7.72 2.78
C THR A 42 -18.16 6.99 2.69
N ILE A 43 -18.05 5.83 3.33
CA ILE A 43 -16.88 4.94 3.18
C ILE A 43 -16.68 4.58 1.71
N GLN A 44 -17.73 4.16 1.00
CA GLN A 44 -17.62 3.79 -0.42
C GLN A 44 -17.21 4.97 -1.31
N ARG A 45 -17.73 6.18 -1.05
CA ARG A 45 -17.32 7.39 -1.78
C ARG A 45 -15.85 7.72 -1.52
N ARG A 46 -15.39 7.60 -0.28
CA ARG A 46 -14.00 7.83 0.11
C ARG A 46 -13.06 6.81 -0.48
N LEU A 47 -13.43 5.53 -0.47
CA LEU A 47 -12.71 4.49 -1.21
C LEU A 47 -12.60 4.91 -2.67
N ASN A 48 -13.72 5.16 -3.36
CA ASN A 48 -13.68 5.55 -4.77
C ASN A 48 -12.80 6.80 -5.03
N ARG A 49 -12.78 7.79 -4.13
CA ARG A 49 -11.91 8.98 -4.21
C ARG A 49 -10.44 8.64 -3.95
N ALA A 50 -10.14 7.90 -2.91
CA ALA A 50 -8.79 7.46 -2.56
C ALA A 50 -8.13 6.66 -3.69
N TRP A 51 -8.93 5.91 -4.44
CA TRP A 51 -8.44 5.16 -5.59
C TRP A 51 -8.34 5.97 -6.88
N THR A 52 -8.69 7.27 -6.87
CA THR A 52 -8.24 8.25 -7.88
C THR A 52 -6.87 8.84 -7.56
N TRP A 53 -6.23 8.46 -6.44
CA TRP A 53 -4.88 8.90 -6.13
C TRP A 53 -3.90 8.39 -7.20
N PRO A 54 -3.14 9.26 -7.86
CA PRO A 54 -2.22 8.84 -8.91
C PRO A 54 -1.04 7.98 -8.41
N THR A 55 -0.90 7.75 -7.10
CA THR A 55 0.39 7.36 -6.48
C THR A 55 0.29 6.50 -5.21
N ALA A 56 -0.78 5.71 -4.99
CA ALA A 56 -0.77 4.76 -3.88
C ALA A 56 0.44 3.80 -4.03
N PRO A 57 1.32 3.66 -3.00
CA PRO A 57 2.47 2.76 -3.09
C PRO A 57 2.04 1.33 -3.40
N ALA A 58 2.86 0.58 -4.14
CA ALA A 58 2.58 -0.80 -4.49
C ALA A 58 2.31 -1.69 -3.26
N SER A 59 2.98 -1.45 -2.13
CA SER A 59 2.71 -2.18 -0.88
C SER A 59 1.33 -1.90 -0.30
N VAL A 60 0.78 -0.68 -0.43
CA VAL A 60 -0.60 -0.38 0.02
C VAL A 60 -1.60 -1.22 -0.76
N VAL A 61 -1.39 -1.34 -2.08
CA VAL A 61 -2.21 -2.22 -2.93
C VAL A 61 -2.16 -3.67 -2.43
N LEU A 62 -0.97 -4.17 -2.09
CA LEU A 62 -0.85 -5.52 -1.55
C LEU A 62 -1.58 -5.69 -0.21
N TRP A 63 -1.48 -4.76 0.73
CA TRP A 63 -2.16 -4.87 2.02
C TRP A 63 -3.69 -4.97 1.88
N VAL A 64 -4.24 -4.30 0.87
CA VAL A 64 -5.66 -4.42 0.49
C VAL A 64 -5.95 -5.79 -0.09
N LEU A 65 -5.12 -6.26 -1.02
CA LEU A 65 -5.28 -7.59 -1.62
C LEU A 65 -5.17 -8.72 -0.59
N GLU A 66 -4.34 -8.57 0.44
CA GLU A 66 -4.19 -9.52 1.55
C GLU A 66 -5.48 -9.72 2.37
N GLN A 67 -6.45 -8.80 2.28
CA GLN A 67 -7.77 -9.01 2.92
C GLN A 67 -8.59 -10.09 2.21
N ASP A 68 -8.23 -10.45 0.98
CA ASP A 68 -8.92 -11.45 0.16
C ASP A 68 -10.44 -11.21 0.06
N ASP A 69 -10.84 -9.93 0.01
CA ASP A 69 -12.23 -9.48 -0.13
C ASP A 69 -12.53 -9.16 -1.61
N PRO A 70 -13.49 -9.87 -2.25
CA PRO A 70 -13.89 -9.60 -3.63
C PRO A 70 -14.34 -8.16 -3.91
N ALA A 71 -14.91 -7.45 -2.93
CA ALA A 71 -15.32 -6.06 -3.07
C ALA A 71 -14.10 -5.13 -3.17
N LEU A 72 -13.11 -5.31 -2.28
CA LEU A 72 -11.85 -4.55 -2.32
C LEU A 72 -11.03 -4.90 -3.57
N ASN A 73 -11.00 -6.17 -3.98
CA ASN A 73 -10.34 -6.60 -5.21
C ASN A 73 -10.91 -5.91 -6.47
N ALA A 74 -12.23 -5.70 -6.53
CA ALA A 74 -12.87 -4.97 -7.63
C ALA A 74 -12.49 -3.47 -7.66
N VAL A 75 -12.14 -2.92 -6.50
CA VAL A 75 -11.64 -1.55 -6.39
C VAL A 75 -10.18 -1.49 -6.86
N VAL A 76 -9.32 -2.39 -6.36
CA VAL A 76 -7.91 -2.50 -6.77
C VAL A 76 -7.75 -2.75 -8.27
N TRP A 77 -8.65 -3.54 -8.88
CA TRP A 77 -8.65 -3.82 -10.33
C TRP A 77 -8.56 -2.57 -11.20
N ARG A 78 -9.22 -1.48 -10.78
CA ARG A 78 -9.23 -0.19 -11.51
C ARG A 78 -7.88 0.51 -11.48
N PHE A 79 -7.05 0.22 -10.48
CA PHE A 79 -5.76 0.86 -10.24
C PHE A 79 -4.60 0.10 -10.87
N VAL A 80 -4.63 -1.24 -10.84
CA VAL A 80 -3.52 -2.09 -11.33
C VAL A 80 -3.49 -2.24 -12.86
N GLY A 81 -4.02 -1.27 -13.61
CA GLY A 81 -4.17 -1.34 -15.07
C GLY A 81 -2.91 -1.75 -15.83
N ASN A 82 -1.74 -1.28 -15.39
CA ASN A 82 -0.45 -1.55 -16.01
C ASN A 82 0.32 -2.74 -15.37
N ASP A 83 -0.16 -3.29 -14.26
CA ASP A 83 0.44 -4.47 -13.62
C ASP A 83 -0.26 -5.74 -14.10
N LEU A 84 0.30 -6.31 -15.17
CA LEU A 84 -0.25 -7.52 -15.79
C LEU A 84 -0.28 -8.72 -14.83
N GLY A 85 0.66 -8.79 -13.87
CA GLY A 85 0.73 -9.88 -12.90
C GLY A 85 -0.41 -9.79 -11.90
N LEU A 86 -0.62 -8.62 -11.32
CA LEU A 86 -1.75 -8.39 -10.40
C LEU A 86 -3.10 -8.50 -11.10
N ARG A 87 -3.25 -7.99 -12.33
CA ARG A 87 -4.48 -8.20 -13.12
C ARG A 87 -4.75 -9.68 -13.35
N ARG A 88 -3.74 -10.45 -13.74
CA ARG A 88 -3.94 -11.88 -13.94
C ARG A 88 -4.29 -12.61 -12.64
N ALA A 89 -3.62 -12.28 -11.53
CA ALA A 89 -3.92 -12.84 -10.22
C ALA A 89 -5.37 -12.54 -9.78
N LEU A 90 -5.82 -11.29 -9.95
CA LEU A 90 -7.19 -10.88 -9.65
C LEU A 90 -8.24 -11.56 -10.55
N ALA A 91 -7.97 -11.66 -11.85
CA ALA A 91 -8.87 -12.31 -12.81
C ALA A 91 -9.02 -13.81 -12.54
N ARG A 92 -8.00 -14.45 -11.95
CA ARG A 92 -8.00 -15.87 -11.57
C ARG A 92 -8.38 -16.12 -10.11
N GLY A 93 -8.72 -15.08 -9.36
CA GLY A 93 -9.11 -15.21 -7.95
C GLY A 93 -8.00 -15.74 -7.05
N VAL A 94 -6.74 -15.42 -7.34
CA VAL A 94 -5.60 -15.85 -6.54
C VAL A 94 -5.65 -15.17 -5.17
N PRO A 95 -5.61 -15.93 -4.05
CA PRO A 95 -5.56 -15.35 -2.72
C PRO A 95 -4.16 -14.80 -2.41
N PHE A 96 -4.11 -13.66 -1.73
CA PHE A 96 -2.89 -13.01 -1.25
C PHE A 96 -2.72 -13.17 0.26
N GLY A 97 -3.83 -13.24 0.99
CA GLY A 97 -3.85 -13.29 2.45
C GLY A 97 -3.13 -14.52 3.04
N PRO A 98 -2.47 -14.39 4.20
CA PRO A 98 -1.70 -15.46 4.83
C PRO A 98 -2.59 -16.70 5.07
N GLY A 99 -2.06 -17.89 4.77
CA GLY A 99 -2.75 -19.16 5.01
C GLY A 99 -3.92 -19.51 4.07
N ARG A 100 -4.47 -18.56 3.31
CA ARG A 100 -5.57 -18.85 2.36
C ARG A 100 -5.04 -19.51 1.08
N THR A 101 -5.72 -20.57 0.66
CA THR A 101 -5.37 -21.36 -0.54
C THR A 101 -6.53 -21.52 -1.51
N LYS A 102 -7.77 -21.32 -1.04
CA LYS A 102 -8.97 -21.41 -1.88
C LYS A 102 -9.08 -20.17 -2.78
N PRO A 103 -9.39 -20.34 -4.08
CA PRO A 103 -9.66 -19.23 -4.96
C PRO A 103 -10.80 -18.33 -4.46
N LEU A 104 -10.68 -17.04 -4.76
CA LEU A 104 -11.68 -16.01 -4.46
C LEU A 104 -12.75 -15.98 -5.55
N ALA A 105 -13.96 -15.57 -5.18
CA ALA A 105 -14.99 -15.26 -6.17
C ALA A 105 -14.53 -14.06 -7.02
N VAL A 106 -14.61 -14.20 -8.34
CA VAL A 106 -14.21 -13.17 -9.30
C VAL A 106 -15.45 -12.61 -10.00
N ARG A 107 -15.46 -11.31 -10.28
CA ARG A 107 -16.48 -10.70 -11.13
C ARG A 107 -16.20 -11.09 -12.58
N SER A 108 -17.22 -11.52 -13.32
CA SER A 108 -17.10 -11.95 -14.71
C SER A 108 -16.40 -10.96 -15.65
N ILE A 109 -16.50 -9.65 -15.37
CA ILE A 109 -15.79 -8.62 -16.14
C ILE A 109 -14.27 -8.70 -15.99
N HIS A 110 -13.75 -9.12 -14.83
CA HIS A 110 -12.31 -9.28 -14.61
C HIS A 110 -11.78 -10.49 -15.39
N GLU A 111 -12.52 -11.60 -15.39
CA GLU A 111 -12.19 -12.81 -16.16
C GLU A 111 -12.10 -12.50 -17.66
N ARG A 112 -13.09 -11.76 -18.20
CA ARG A 112 -13.11 -11.35 -19.62
C ARG A 112 -12.00 -10.37 -20.01
N GLN A 113 -11.35 -9.76 -19.03
CA GLN A 113 -10.29 -8.78 -19.21
C GLN A 113 -8.95 -9.27 -18.63
N GLU A 114 -8.81 -10.59 -18.48
CA GLU A 114 -7.52 -11.20 -18.15
C GLU A 114 -6.50 -10.86 -19.25
N PRO A 115 -5.28 -10.39 -18.91
CA PRO A 115 -4.26 -10.14 -19.91
C PRO A 115 -3.80 -11.43 -20.61
N ASP A 116 -3.54 -11.34 -21.91
CA ASP A 116 -3.04 -12.46 -22.73
C ASP A 116 -1.81 -13.13 -22.14
N ILE A 117 -1.74 -14.46 -22.23
CA ILE A 117 -0.59 -15.23 -21.79
C ILE A 117 0.60 -14.92 -22.71
N PRO A 118 1.76 -14.49 -22.16
CA PRO A 118 2.94 -14.20 -22.98
C PRO A 118 3.40 -15.42 -23.77
N GLU A 119 3.68 -15.25 -25.07
CA GLU A 119 4.17 -16.34 -25.94
C GLU A 119 5.44 -17.01 -25.38
N SER A 120 6.33 -16.23 -24.77
CA SER A 120 7.54 -16.75 -24.13
C SER A 120 7.23 -17.74 -23.01
N TYR A 121 6.16 -17.53 -22.24
CA TYR A 121 5.71 -18.47 -21.22
C TYR A 121 5.16 -19.75 -21.85
N VAL A 122 4.34 -19.63 -22.90
CA VAL A 122 3.80 -20.80 -23.62
C VAL A 122 4.92 -21.67 -24.19
N ARG A 123 5.96 -21.02 -24.75
CA ARG A 123 7.06 -21.70 -25.42
C ARG A 123 8.10 -22.31 -24.46
N TYR A 124 8.39 -21.63 -23.35
CA TYR A 124 9.53 -21.98 -22.50
C TYR A 124 9.15 -22.32 -21.04
N GLY A 125 7.88 -22.23 -20.68
CA GLY A 125 7.42 -22.29 -19.29
C GLY A 125 7.89 -21.10 -18.44
N LEU A 126 7.54 -21.10 -17.15
CA LEU A 126 7.82 -19.99 -16.24
C LEU A 126 9.31 -19.64 -16.16
N VAL A 127 10.14 -20.60 -15.75
CA VAL A 127 11.58 -20.39 -15.54
C VAL A 127 12.30 -20.11 -16.85
N GLY A 128 11.94 -20.84 -17.92
CA GLY A 128 12.54 -20.63 -19.23
C GLY A 128 12.25 -19.24 -19.80
N ALA A 129 11.01 -18.75 -19.65
CA ALA A 129 10.63 -17.40 -20.06
C ALA A 129 11.43 -16.33 -19.29
N LEU A 130 11.58 -16.48 -17.97
CA LEU A 130 12.40 -15.59 -17.15
C LEU A 130 13.86 -15.64 -17.57
N ARG A 131 14.44 -16.82 -17.78
CA ARG A 131 15.86 -16.97 -18.21
C ARG A 131 16.12 -16.39 -19.60
N LYS A 132 15.13 -16.42 -20.52
CA LYS A 132 15.26 -15.89 -21.89
C LYS A 132 14.95 -14.40 -22.01
N ALA A 133 14.38 -13.77 -20.98
CA ALA A 133 14.05 -12.34 -21.03
C ALA A 133 15.30 -11.46 -21.00
N ASN A 134 15.56 -10.78 -22.11
CA ASN A 134 16.73 -9.92 -22.34
C ASN A 134 16.42 -8.41 -22.34
N SER A 135 15.18 -8.02 -22.00
CA SER A 135 14.73 -6.64 -21.91
C SER A 135 13.72 -6.48 -20.77
N MET A 136 13.51 -5.24 -20.32
CA MET A 136 12.51 -4.95 -19.29
C MET A 136 11.07 -5.33 -19.67
N PRO A 137 10.58 -5.04 -20.89
CA PRO A 137 9.25 -5.50 -21.31
C PRO A 137 9.13 -7.03 -21.30
N ALA A 138 10.12 -7.75 -21.83
CA ALA A 138 10.11 -9.22 -21.82
C ALA A 138 10.14 -9.78 -20.38
N ALA A 139 10.94 -9.17 -19.50
CA ALA A 139 11.02 -9.56 -18.10
C ALA A 139 9.71 -9.31 -17.35
N ARG A 140 9.04 -8.17 -17.58
CA ARG A 140 7.71 -7.88 -17.00
C ARG A 140 6.65 -8.84 -17.51
N ALA A 141 6.65 -9.14 -18.81
CA ALA A 141 5.75 -10.12 -19.39
C ALA A 141 5.96 -11.50 -18.75
N ALA A 142 7.20 -12.02 -18.69
CA ALA A 142 7.49 -13.30 -18.03
C ALA A 142 7.14 -13.27 -16.53
N ALA A 143 7.51 -12.20 -15.82
CA ALA A 143 7.20 -12.04 -14.40
C ALA A 143 5.70 -12.01 -14.13
N SER A 144 4.87 -11.52 -15.06
CA SER A 144 3.40 -11.50 -14.91
C SER A 144 2.76 -12.89 -14.79
N MET A 145 3.51 -13.96 -15.05
CA MET A 145 3.07 -15.35 -14.88
C MET A 145 3.42 -15.96 -13.52
N VAL A 146 4.11 -15.21 -12.65
CA VAL A 146 4.30 -15.59 -11.24
C VAL A 146 3.06 -15.13 -10.48
N LEU A 147 2.18 -16.05 -10.08
CA LEU A 147 0.89 -15.68 -9.49
C LEU A 147 0.73 -16.22 -8.07
N THR A 148 1.08 -17.47 -7.87
CA THR A 148 0.84 -18.20 -6.63
C THR A 148 2.10 -18.28 -5.77
N ARG A 149 1.95 -18.68 -4.51
CA ARG A 149 3.09 -19.03 -3.64
C ARG A 149 3.96 -20.14 -4.24
N GLY A 150 3.36 -21.09 -4.96
CA GLY A 150 4.08 -22.16 -5.65
C GLY A 150 4.95 -21.62 -6.79
N ASP A 151 4.48 -20.63 -7.53
CA ASP A 151 5.26 -19.97 -8.58
C ASP A 151 6.44 -19.22 -7.98
N TRP A 152 6.22 -18.49 -6.88
CA TRP A 152 7.30 -17.80 -6.16
C TRP A 152 8.35 -18.77 -5.61
N ALA A 153 7.93 -19.93 -5.07
CA ALA A 153 8.84 -20.98 -4.64
C ALA A 153 9.65 -21.56 -5.82
N THR A 154 9.00 -21.78 -6.97
CA THR A 154 9.64 -22.25 -8.20
C THR A 154 10.69 -21.25 -8.69
N VAL A 155 10.37 -19.95 -8.68
CA VAL A 155 11.30 -18.86 -9.03
C VAL A 155 12.49 -18.84 -8.07
N GLY A 156 12.25 -18.98 -6.77
CA GLY A 156 13.28 -19.03 -5.75
C GLY A 156 14.25 -20.20 -5.95
N ALA A 157 13.73 -21.41 -6.16
CA ALA A 157 14.54 -22.60 -6.42
C ALA A 157 15.36 -22.44 -7.72
N ALA A 158 14.74 -21.95 -8.80
CA ALA A 158 15.43 -21.72 -10.06
C ALA A 158 16.55 -20.68 -9.97
N HIS A 159 16.38 -19.66 -9.11
CA HIS A 159 17.40 -18.65 -8.85
C HIS A 159 18.57 -19.19 -8.01
N ASP A 160 18.31 -20.10 -7.06
CA ASP A 160 19.36 -20.78 -6.29
C ASP A 160 20.20 -21.72 -7.16
N GLU A 161 19.55 -22.45 -8.07
CA GLU A 161 20.23 -23.33 -9.02
C GLU A 161 21.12 -22.51 -9.97
N PHE A 162 20.55 -21.51 -10.62
CA PHE A 162 21.26 -20.57 -11.48
C PHE A 162 20.64 -19.18 -11.40
N ALA A 163 21.44 -18.20 -10.97
CA ALA A 163 20.98 -16.85 -10.77
C ALA A 163 20.25 -16.30 -12.01
N LEU A 164 18.98 -15.92 -11.83
CA LEU A 164 18.17 -15.27 -12.87
C LEU A 164 18.85 -14.00 -13.45
N PRO A 165 18.64 -13.70 -14.74
CA PRO A 165 19.17 -12.50 -15.37
C PRO A 165 18.70 -11.20 -14.69
N GLY A 166 19.44 -10.10 -14.91
CA GLY A 166 19.22 -8.83 -14.22
C GLY A 166 17.82 -8.23 -14.43
N TYR A 167 17.29 -8.24 -15.66
CA TYR A 167 15.95 -7.70 -15.93
C TYR A 167 14.83 -8.50 -15.23
N PRO A 168 14.77 -9.84 -15.31
CA PRO A 168 13.87 -10.67 -14.49
C PRO A 168 13.96 -10.40 -13.00
N ARG A 169 15.18 -10.36 -12.43
CA ARG A 169 15.36 -10.06 -11.00
C ARG A 169 14.73 -8.73 -10.63
N TRP A 170 14.96 -7.70 -11.45
CA TRP A 170 14.38 -6.39 -11.23
C TRP A 170 12.85 -6.38 -11.37
N ALA A 171 12.32 -6.98 -12.44
CA ALA A 171 10.88 -7.07 -12.68
C ALA A 171 10.15 -7.82 -11.56
N LEU A 172 10.76 -8.86 -10.98
CA LEU A 172 10.23 -9.59 -9.83
C LEU A 172 10.39 -8.81 -8.52
N SER A 173 11.53 -8.13 -8.31
CA SER A 173 11.79 -7.45 -7.04
C SER A 173 10.87 -6.26 -6.77
N VAL A 174 10.46 -5.54 -7.82
CA VAL A 174 9.55 -4.38 -7.71
C VAL A 174 8.09 -4.75 -7.54
N ARG A 175 7.75 -6.04 -7.70
CA ARG A 175 6.40 -6.49 -7.41
C ARG A 175 6.17 -6.45 -5.91
N PRO A 176 5.04 -5.89 -5.45
CA PRO A 176 4.77 -5.80 -4.03
C PRO A 176 4.62 -7.20 -3.41
N ASP A 177 4.03 -8.14 -4.14
CA ASP A 177 3.78 -9.52 -3.72
C ASP A 177 5.00 -10.46 -3.78
N CYS A 178 6.17 -9.95 -4.16
CA CYS A 178 7.42 -10.71 -4.09
C CYS A 178 7.78 -11.01 -2.62
N PRO A 179 7.97 -12.28 -2.21
CA PRO A 179 8.31 -12.61 -0.83
C PRO A 179 9.57 -11.88 -0.36
N PRO A 180 9.60 -11.25 0.83
CA PRO A 180 10.74 -10.47 1.31
C PRO A 180 12.06 -11.26 1.31
N ALA A 181 12.03 -12.53 1.74
CA ALA A 181 13.20 -13.40 1.74
C ALA A 181 13.76 -13.66 0.32
N LEU A 182 12.89 -13.78 -0.68
CA LEU A 182 13.31 -13.93 -2.07
C LEU A 182 13.82 -12.60 -2.65
N ARG A 183 13.14 -11.49 -2.33
CA ARG A 183 13.56 -10.15 -2.76
C ARG A 183 14.97 -9.81 -2.28
N ALA A 184 15.30 -10.15 -1.03
CA ALA A 184 16.63 -9.95 -0.44
C ALA A 184 17.74 -10.72 -1.18
N ARG A 185 17.40 -11.86 -1.78
CA ARG A 185 18.34 -12.66 -2.59
C ARG A 185 18.60 -12.05 -3.97
N PHE A 186 17.69 -11.25 -4.51
CA PHE A 186 17.90 -10.56 -5.80
C PHE A 186 18.88 -9.39 -5.70
N GLY A 187 18.98 -8.75 -4.54
CA GLY A 187 19.94 -7.68 -4.27
C GLY A 187 19.76 -7.04 -2.88
N SER A 188 20.84 -6.45 -2.36
CA SER A 188 20.88 -5.80 -1.03
C SER A 188 21.61 -4.45 -1.02
N HIS A 189 22.10 -3.98 -2.18
CA HIS A 189 22.90 -2.76 -2.24
C HIS A 189 22.03 -1.48 -2.17
N PRO A 190 22.56 -0.32 -1.69
CA PRO A 190 21.76 0.89 -1.47
C PRO A 190 20.96 1.37 -2.70
N LYS A 191 21.56 1.28 -3.91
CA LYS A 191 20.86 1.61 -5.17
C LYS A 191 19.64 0.70 -5.44
N PHE A 192 19.66 -0.55 -5.01
CA PHE A 192 18.54 -1.48 -5.14
C PHE A 192 17.43 -1.09 -4.18
N THR A 193 17.76 -0.88 -2.90
CA THR A 193 16.83 -0.40 -1.86
C THR A 193 16.19 0.93 -2.24
N HIS A 194 16.97 1.88 -2.78
CA HIS A 194 16.44 3.15 -3.27
C HIS A 194 15.41 2.96 -4.40
N ARG A 195 15.71 2.08 -5.37
CA ARG A 195 14.77 1.83 -6.47
C ARG A 195 13.52 1.06 -6.01
N LEU A 196 13.63 0.18 -5.02
CA LEU A 196 12.46 -0.48 -4.41
C LEU A 196 11.52 0.56 -3.78
N ARG A 197 12.08 1.52 -3.02
CA ARG A 197 11.31 2.65 -2.49
C ARG A 197 10.65 3.47 -3.58
N GLN A 198 11.36 3.76 -4.69
CA GLN A 198 10.78 4.45 -5.85
C GLN A 198 9.65 3.65 -6.52
N ALA A 199 9.72 2.32 -6.47
CA ALA A 199 8.64 1.44 -6.95
C ALA A 199 7.47 1.32 -5.95
N GLY A 200 7.53 1.99 -4.79
CA GLY A 200 6.51 1.90 -3.75
C GLY A 200 6.47 0.56 -3.03
N VAL A 201 7.58 -0.20 -3.07
CA VAL A 201 7.75 -1.44 -2.31
C VAL A 201 8.30 -1.09 -0.94
N LEU A 202 7.46 -1.31 0.06
CA LEU A 202 7.66 -1.01 1.48
C LEU A 202 7.66 -2.31 2.29
N ASP A 203 8.44 -2.30 3.36
CA ASP A 203 8.59 -3.42 4.28
C ASP A 203 7.39 -3.56 5.22
N SER A 204 6.81 -2.45 5.67
CA SER A 204 5.66 -2.45 6.59
C SER A 204 4.82 -1.15 6.57
N PRO A 205 3.58 -1.19 7.06
CA PRO A 205 2.78 0.01 7.33
C PRO A 205 3.46 0.98 8.30
N ALA A 206 4.23 0.49 9.27
CA ALA A 206 5.03 1.33 10.17
C ALA A 206 6.07 2.17 9.40
N GLN A 207 6.80 1.55 8.47
CA GLN A 207 7.75 2.25 7.60
C GLN A 207 7.04 3.27 6.71
N TYR A 208 5.87 2.93 6.19
CA TYR A 208 5.06 3.87 5.41
C TYR A 208 4.66 5.09 6.23
N ALA A 209 4.13 4.88 7.44
CA ALA A 209 3.69 5.94 8.34
C ALA A 209 4.82 6.92 8.71
N THR A 210 6.05 6.41 8.85
CA THR A 210 7.17 7.15 9.43
C THR A 210 8.17 7.70 8.43
N ALA A 211 8.32 7.08 7.26
CA ALA A 211 9.35 7.42 6.29
C ALA A 211 8.81 7.95 4.95
N HIS A 212 7.50 7.90 4.71
CA HIS A 212 6.90 8.43 3.49
C HIS A 212 6.31 9.83 3.70
N GLY A 213 6.27 10.59 2.60
CA GLY A 213 5.69 11.91 2.55
C GLY A 213 5.07 12.21 1.18
N PRO A 214 4.29 13.29 1.07
CA PRO A 214 3.96 14.23 2.14
C PRO A 214 3.01 13.63 3.19
N ALA A 215 3.12 14.12 4.44
CA ALA A 215 2.35 13.66 5.60
C ALA A 215 0.85 13.56 5.33
N SER A 216 0.27 14.58 4.69
CA SER A 216 -1.16 14.61 4.34
C SER A 216 -1.60 13.37 3.57
N ARG A 217 -0.86 12.97 2.53
CA ARG A 217 -1.20 11.78 1.72
C ARG A 217 -1.05 10.48 2.50
N VAL A 218 -0.01 10.37 3.33
CA VAL A 218 0.21 9.18 4.16
C VAL A 218 -0.94 9.01 5.15
N LEU A 219 -1.30 10.08 5.85
CA LEU A 219 -2.37 10.07 6.84
C LEU A 219 -3.75 9.90 6.19
N GLU A 220 -3.97 10.43 4.99
CA GLU A 220 -5.19 10.18 4.20
C GLU A 220 -5.35 8.68 3.89
N VAL A 221 -4.28 8.01 3.45
CA VAL A 221 -4.28 6.55 3.20
C VAL A 221 -4.53 5.77 4.48
N LEU A 222 -3.84 6.13 5.57
CA LEU A 222 -3.98 5.45 6.86
C LEU A 222 -5.36 5.65 7.49
N SER A 223 -6.02 6.78 7.25
CA SER A 223 -7.40 7.02 7.71
C SER A 223 -8.39 5.99 7.15
N LEU A 224 -8.10 5.40 5.99
CA LEU A 224 -8.90 4.34 5.37
C LEU A 224 -8.42 2.94 5.75
N GLY A 225 -7.34 2.81 6.53
CA GLY A 225 -6.70 1.53 6.83
C GLY A 225 -7.60 0.55 7.57
N HIS A 226 -8.47 1.00 8.48
CA HIS A 226 -9.44 0.13 9.15
C HIS A 226 -10.46 -0.51 8.21
N VAL A 227 -10.68 0.08 7.04
CA VAL A 227 -11.58 -0.46 6.01
C VAL A 227 -10.79 -1.24 4.96
N MET A 228 -9.67 -0.70 4.51
CA MET A 228 -8.92 -1.23 3.36
C MET A 228 -7.95 -2.34 3.73
N PHE A 229 -7.33 -2.27 4.91
CA PHE A 229 -6.30 -3.19 5.36
C PHE A 229 -6.30 -3.35 6.90
N PRO A 230 -7.45 -3.71 7.52
CA PRO A 230 -7.60 -3.72 8.98
C PRO A 230 -6.57 -4.60 9.70
N ALA A 231 -6.11 -5.67 9.07
CA ALA A 231 -5.09 -6.56 9.63
C ALA A 231 -3.69 -5.91 9.76
N ARG A 232 -3.44 -4.79 9.06
CA ARG A 232 -2.13 -4.16 8.90
C ARG A 232 -2.05 -2.76 9.50
N VAL A 233 -3.15 -2.02 9.57
CA VAL A 233 -3.16 -0.59 9.97
C VAL A 233 -2.59 -0.35 11.38
N ARG A 234 -2.76 -1.33 12.29
CA ARG A 234 -2.21 -1.26 13.66
C ARG A 234 -0.70 -1.03 13.70
N GLU A 235 0.07 -1.60 12.76
CA GLU A 235 1.52 -1.38 12.71
C GLU A 235 1.86 0.11 12.47
N ALA A 236 1.05 0.82 11.69
CA ALA A 236 1.21 2.26 11.45
C ALA A 236 0.76 3.09 12.66
N GLU A 237 -0.36 2.72 13.29
CA GLU A 237 -0.85 3.35 14.51
C GLU A 237 0.17 3.26 15.63
N ASP A 238 0.70 2.06 15.89
CA ASP A 238 1.67 1.82 16.96
C ASP A 238 2.98 2.59 16.74
N ALA A 239 3.38 2.81 15.48
CA ALA A 239 4.55 3.61 15.14
C ALA A 239 4.34 5.12 15.37
N LEU A 240 3.13 5.64 15.15
CA LEU A 240 2.81 7.06 15.31
C LEU A 240 2.32 7.44 16.71
N ARG A 241 1.73 6.50 17.45
CA ARG A 241 1.11 6.74 18.77
C ARG A 241 2.06 7.37 19.80
N PRO A 242 3.34 6.95 19.94
CA PRO A 242 4.26 7.60 20.87
C PRO A 242 4.50 9.07 20.50
N LEU A 243 4.66 9.37 19.20
CA LEU A 243 4.89 10.73 18.72
C LEU A 243 3.67 11.63 18.97
N VAL A 244 2.47 11.12 18.69
CA VAL A 244 1.23 11.86 18.97
C VAL A 244 1.09 12.14 20.46
N ARG A 245 1.33 11.15 21.32
CA ARG A 245 1.26 11.33 22.78
C ARG A 245 2.25 12.37 23.28
N ASP A 246 3.50 12.28 22.84
CA ASP A 246 4.60 13.08 23.38
C ASP A 246 4.59 14.52 22.80
N HIS A 247 4.24 14.69 21.53
CA HIS A 247 4.28 16.00 20.84
C HIS A 247 2.95 16.72 20.71
N LEU A 248 1.82 16.02 20.77
CA LEU A 248 0.50 16.64 20.70
C LEU A 248 -0.24 16.44 22.03
N GLY A 249 -0.47 15.18 22.42
CA GLY A 249 -1.18 14.82 23.64
C GLY A 249 -2.49 15.60 23.78
N GLY A 250 -2.73 16.16 24.96
CA GLY A 250 -3.88 17.04 25.21
C GLY A 250 -3.69 18.52 24.82
N ARG A 251 -2.57 18.89 24.18
CA ARG A 251 -2.23 20.30 23.87
C ARG A 251 -3.01 20.81 22.66
N GLU A 252 -4.14 21.46 22.92
CA GLU A 252 -5.03 21.99 21.89
C GLU A 252 -4.33 22.90 20.87
N GLU A 253 -3.37 23.71 21.31
CA GLU A 253 -2.60 24.61 20.45
C GLU A 253 -1.74 23.85 19.43
N ALA A 254 -1.10 22.74 19.85
CA ALA A 254 -0.31 21.89 18.96
C ALA A 254 -1.18 21.25 17.89
N TRP A 255 -2.41 20.84 18.24
CA TRP A 255 -3.38 20.32 17.27
C TRP A 255 -3.87 21.38 16.28
N ALA A 256 -4.06 22.62 16.74
CA ALA A 256 -4.43 23.73 15.86
C ALA A 256 -3.30 24.05 14.86
N VAL A 257 -2.04 24.07 15.32
CA VAL A 257 -0.87 24.24 14.44
C VAL A 257 -0.78 23.09 13.43
N LEU A 258 -0.94 21.84 13.88
CA LEU A 258 -0.92 20.68 12.98
C LEU A 258 -1.96 20.81 11.87
N ALA A 259 -3.20 21.17 12.21
CA ALA A 259 -4.29 21.34 11.25
C ALA A 259 -4.00 22.45 10.22
N GLN A 260 -3.28 23.51 10.61
CA GLN A 260 -2.86 24.58 9.69
C GLN A 260 -1.71 24.16 8.77
N LEU A 261 -0.79 23.32 9.26
CA LEU A 261 0.40 22.91 8.50
C LEU A 261 0.12 21.79 7.50
N ILE A 262 -0.83 20.89 7.79
CA ILE A 262 -0.94 19.58 7.12
C ILE A 262 -0.97 19.62 5.59
N ASP A 263 -1.63 20.62 4.99
CA ASP A 263 -1.76 20.75 3.54
C ASP A 263 -0.50 21.31 2.87
N THR A 264 0.25 22.13 3.59
CA THR A 264 1.47 22.78 3.07
C THR A 264 2.76 22.06 3.49
N PHE A 265 2.66 21.11 4.43
CA PHE A 265 3.81 20.38 4.94
C PHE A 265 4.27 19.29 3.96
N HIS A 266 5.49 19.43 3.45
CA HIS A 266 6.07 18.48 2.48
C HIS A 266 6.81 17.30 3.11
N GLY A 267 7.07 17.36 4.42
CA GLY A 267 7.78 16.32 5.16
C GLY A 267 6.91 15.10 5.49
N THR A 268 7.45 14.26 6.35
CA THR A 268 6.82 13.02 6.85
C THR A 268 5.84 13.30 7.99
N ALA A 269 4.99 12.32 8.34
CA ALA A 269 4.07 12.47 9.47
C ALA A 269 4.79 12.68 10.81
N PRO A 270 5.91 11.99 11.14
CA PRO A 270 6.70 12.31 12.32
C PRO A 270 7.20 13.74 12.35
N GLU A 271 7.74 14.24 11.23
CA GLU A 271 8.24 15.63 11.15
C GLU A 271 7.11 16.64 11.36
N LEU A 272 5.91 16.40 10.79
CA LEU A 272 4.74 17.25 11.00
C LEU A 272 4.33 17.29 12.48
N VAL A 273 4.23 16.11 13.11
CA VAL A 273 3.81 15.96 14.51
C VAL A 273 4.80 16.66 15.46
N VAL A 274 6.10 16.43 15.26
CA VAL A 274 7.16 17.07 16.06
C VAL A 274 7.16 18.59 15.85
N THR A 275 7.02 19.05 14.62
CA THR A 275 7.02 20.49 14.28
C THR A 275 5.83 21.20 14.93
N ALA A 276 4.64 20.63 14.82
CA ALA A 276 3.45 21.20 15.43
C ALA A 276 3.56 21.29 16.96
N GLY A 277 4.11 20.24 17.59
CA GLY A 277 4.37 20.22 19.03
C GLY A 277 5.50 21.10 19.52
N ALA A 278 6.36 21.62 18.63
CA ALA A 278 7.45 22.53 18.95
C ALA A 278 7.10 24.01 18.74
N ILE A 279 6.11 24.29 17.88
CA ILE A 279 5.61 25.65 17.62
C ILE A 279 4.63 26.11 18.71
N ALA A 280 3.86 25.17 19.27
CA ALA A 280 2.90 25.40 20.35
C ALA A 280 3.55 25.27 21.73
#